data_AF-A0A948WQT1-F1
#
_entry.id   AF-A0A948WQT1-F1
#
_cell.length_a   1.000
_cell.length_b   1.000
_cell.length_c   1.000
_cell.angle_alpha   90.00
_cell.angle_beta   90.00
_cell.angle_gamma   90.00
#
_symmetry.space_group_name_H-M   'P 1'
#
loop_
_entity.id
_entity.type
_entity.pdbx_description
1 polymer ?
#
loop_
_entity_poly.entity_id
_entity_poly.type
_entity_poly.pdbx_seq_one_letter_code
_entity_poly.pdbx_strand_id
1 'polypeptide(L)'
;MKKKLFSKSAAALFMCGLCALSFAGCGASGTADVTRTYMVSEATYLDGIAWYSNEDVMLVTRGKDSYELYFKRDIFGTTDPGMKGEKTIVYFGTYTSTPSADGDVSHLDLTLSAPTRIYMEQHGKAFGRDALAGNLMFDTANWTDAMTTLAFPAGSEDGAKEFLSLYGREMTITVEDPSLSAEDTTLSYRIVSMPEESLEITGNA
;
A
#
# COMPACT_ATOMS: atom_id res chain seq x y z
N MET A 1 -43.73 -3.19 -3.23
CA MET A 1 -42.44 -3.91 -3.39
C MET A 1 -41.38 -3.19 -2.59
N LYS A 2 -40.76 -3.86 -1.61
CA LYS A 2 -39.72 -3.29 -0.73
C LYS A 2 -38.42 -3.13 -1.54
N LYS A 3 -37.90 -1.90 -1.64
CA LYS A 3 -36.58 -1.61 -2.20
C LYS A 3 -35.51 -2.17 -1.24
N LYS A 4 -34.76 -3.18 -1.65
CA LYS A 4 -33.55 -3.61 -0.92
C LYS A 4 -32.45 -2.61 -1.23
N LEU A 5 -32.01 -1.84 -0.23
CA LEU A 5 -30.72 -1.17 -0.24
C LEU A 5 -29.64 -2.25 -0.34
N PHE A 6 -28.90 -2.28 -1.44
CA PHE A 6 -27.59 -2.93 -1.44
C PHE A 6 -26.63 -1.97 -0.76
N SER A 7 -26.09 -2.42 0.37
CA SER A 7 -25.19 -1.66 1.24
C SER A 7 -23.86 -1.37 0.53
N LYS A 8 -23.36 -0.15 0.70
CA LYS A 8 -22.04 0.31 0.25
C LYS A 8 -20.87 -0.28 1.07
N SER A 9 -21.03 -1.48 1.63
CA SER A 9 -20.12 -2.01 2.67
C SER A 9 -19.29 -3.21 2.22
N ALA A 10 -19.27 -3.54 0.92
CA ALA A 10 -18.59 -4.75 0.44
C ALA A 10 -17.10 -4.55 0.11
N ALA A 11 -16.62 -3.32 -0.10
CA ALA A 11 -15.22 -3.06 -0.48
C ALA A 11 -14.24 -3.11 0.71
N ALA A 12 -14.70 -2.81 1.94
CA ALA A 12 -13.84 -2.76 3.13
C ALA A 12 -13.44 -4.15 3.69
N LEU A 13 -14.15 -5.22 3.32
CA LEU A 13 -13.96 -6.55 3.92
C LEU A 13 -12.79 -7.34 3.34
N PHE A 14 -12.27 -6.98 2.16
CA PHE A 14 -11.17 -7.72 1.54
C PHE A 14 -9.80 -7.32 2.11
N MET A 15 -9.62 -6.04 2.48
CA MET A 15 -8.36 -5.55 3.04
C MET A 15 -8.11 -6.04 4.49
N CYS A 16 -9.16 -6.24 5.29
CA CYS A 16 -8.99 -6.80 6.65
C CYS A 16 -8.46 -8.24 6.65
N GLY A 17 -8.64 -9.01 5.56
CA GLY A 17 -8.13 -10.38 5.45
C GLY A 17 -6.61 -10.47 5.24
N LEU A 18 -6.02 -9.47 4.57
CA LEU A 18 -4.58 -9.40 4.32
C LEU A 18 -3.78 -9.02 5.58
N CYS A 19 -4.39 -8.28 6.52
CA CYS A 19 -3.76 -7.93 7.80
C CYS A 19 -3.39 -9.14 8.67
N ALA A 20 -3.91 -10.35 8.39
CA ALA A 20 -3.69 -11.54 9.20
C ALA A 20 -2.56 -12.48 8.69
N LEU A 21 -2.01 -12.25 7.48
CA LEU A 21 -1.11 -13.21 6.83
C LEU A 21 0.39 -12.83 6.83
N SER A 22 0.77 -11.66 7.34
CA SER A 22 2.14 -11.14 7.23
C SER A 22 3.11 -11.56 8.37
N PHE A 23 2.90 -12.69 9.03
CA PHE A 23 3.71 -13.11 10.19
C PHE A 23 4.51 -14.40 9.99
N ALA A 24 5.69 -14.26 9.39
CA ALA A 24 6.88 -15.05 9.69
C ALA A 24 8.10 -14.35 9.07
N GLY A 25 8.81 -13.52 9.84
CA GLY A 25 10.01 -12.85 9.30
C GLY A 25 10.79 -11.94 10.24
N CYS A 26 10.23 -11.48 11.36
CA CYS A 26 11.00 -10.69 12.32
C CYS A 26 11.20 -11.46 13.62
N GLY A 27 12.45 -11.88 13.86
CA GLY A 27 12.90 -12.24 15.19
C GLY A 27 12.85 -11.00 16.11
N ALA A 28 12.41 -11.23 17.35
CA ALA A 28 12.34 -10.31 18.48
C ALA A 28 11.11 -9.36 18.58
N SER A 29 10.38 -9.60 19.68
CA SER A 29 9.36 -8.75 20.35
C SER A 29 7.96 -8.70 19.73
N GLY A 30 6.95 -8.77 20.61
CA GLY A 30 5.56 -9.00 20.28
C GLY A 30 4.97 -8.00 19.29
N THR A 31 4.02 -8.46 18.49
CA THR A 31 3.24 -7.63 17.59
C THR A 31 2.57 -6.51 18.38
N ALA A 32 3.08 -5.28 18.24
CA ALA A 32 2.45 -4.12 18.82
C ALA A 32 1.02 -3.97 18.27
N ASP A 33 0.08 -3.62 19.15
CA ASP A 33 -1.32 -3.44 18.77
C ASP A 33 -1.47 -2.35 17.68
N VAL A 34 -2.50 -2.51 16.84
CA VAL A 34 -2.88 -1.47 15.88
C VAL A 34 -3.30 -0.24 16.65
N THR A 35 -2.64 0.88 16.39
CA THR A 35 -2.97 2.18 16.99
C THR A 35 -4.02 2.88 16.14
N ARG A 36 -3.83 2.98 14.82
CA ARG A 36 -4.75 3.62 13.86
C ARG A 36 -4.67 2.95 12.48
N THR A 37 -5.73 3.14 11.69
CA THR A 37 -5.78 2.73 10.27
C THR A 37 -6.37 3.88 9.47
N TYR A 38 -5.58 4.43 8.55
CA TYR A 38 -5.96 5.51 7.65
C TYR A 38 -6.10 4.95 6.25
N MET A 39 -7.10 5.39 5.50
CA MET A 39 -7.35 4.89 4.14
C MET A 39 -7.70 6.01 3.17
N VAL A 40 -7.30 5.84 1.92
CA VAL A 40 -7.82 6.55 0.75
C VAL A 40 -7.98 5.55 -0.40
N SER A 41 -8.97 5.77 -1.25
CA SER A 41 -9.25 4.90 -2.40
C SER A 41 -9.63 5.79 -3.58
N GLU A 42 -9.00 5.55 -4.71
CA GLU A 42 -9.26 6.23 -5.97
C GLU A 42 -9.64 5.22 -7.04
N ALA A 43 -10.75 5.48 -7.73
CA ALA A 43 -11.23 4.65 -8.81
C ALA A 43 -11.21 5.45 -10.12
N THR A 44 -10.42 4.99 -11.07
CA THR A 44 -10.30 5.60 -12.41
C THR A 44 -10.95 4.70 -13.45
N TYR A 45 -11.80 5.27 -14.29
CA TYR A 45 -12.37 4.57 -15.43
C TYR A 45 -11.42 4.63 -16.63
N LEU A 46 -11.14 3.47 -17.22
CA LEU A 46 -10.25 3.30 -18.36
C LEU A 46 -11.09 3.28 -19.64
N ASP A 47 -11.40 4.46 -20.18
CA ASP A 47 -12.31 4.67 -21.32
C ASP A 47 -11.99 3.76 -22.52
N GLY A 48 -10.70 3.61 -22.86
CA GLY A 48 -10.26 2.86 -24.05
C GLY A 48 -10.62 1.37 -24.04
N ILE A 49 -10.84 0.79 -22.86
CA ILE A 49 -11.23 -0.62 -22.71
C ILE A 49 -12.52 -0.79 -21.91
N ALA A 50 -13.12 0.27 -21.38
CA ALA A 50 -14.29 0.24 -20.50
C ALA A 50 -14.06 -0.52 -19.17
N TRP A 51 -12.89 -0.34 -18.56
CA TRP A 51 -12.48 -1.02 -17.32
C TRP A 51 -12.33 -0.04 -16.17
N TYR A 52 -12.11 -0.54 -14.96
CA TYR A 52 -11.75 0.27 -13.80
C TYR A 52 -10.35 -0.09 -13.32
N SER A 53 -9.58 0.93 -12.94
CA SER A 53 -8.36 0.83 -12.14
C SER A 53 -8.68 1.41 -10.78
N ASN A 54 -8.59 0.59 -9.73
CA ASN A 54 -8.74 1.05 -8.35
C ASN A 54 -7.37 1.05 -7.69
N GLU A 55 -7.02 2.17 -7.08
CA GLU A 55 -5.84 2.33 -6.25
C GLU A 55 -6.30 2.57 -4.81
N ASP A 56 -5.93 1.64 -3.93
CA ASP A 56 -6.24 1.72 -2.51
C ASP A 56 -4.93 1.89 -1.73
N VAL A 57 -4.88 2.90 -0.87
CA VAL A 57 -3.76 3.11 0.06
C VAL A 57 -4.29 3.01 1.48
N MET A 58 -3.65 2.16 2.28
CA MET A 58 -3.97 1.98 3.69
C MET A 58 -2.70 2.10 4.53
N LEU A 59 -2.67 3.06 5.43
CA LEU A 59 -1.60 3.23 6.41
C LEU A 59 -2.07 2.70 7.77
N VAL A 60 -1.39 1.68 8.27
CA VAL A 60 -1.61 1.12 9.61
C VAL A 60 -0.45 1.56 10.50
N THR A 61 -0.76 2.28 11.59
CA THR A 61 0.23 2.58 12.63
C THR A 61 0.11 1.56 13.76
N ARG A 62 1.23 1.13 14.31
CA ARG A 62 1.32 0.15 15.40
C ARG A 62 2.23 0.63 16.51
N GLY A 63 1.80 0.39 17.75
CA GLY A 63 2.57 0.78 18.92
C GLY A 63 2.90 2.28 18.91
N LYS A 64 4.16 2.60 19.20
CA LYS A 64 4.63 3.99 19.31
C LYS A 64 5.06 4.58 17.97
N ASP A 65 5.70 3.79 17.12
CA ASP A 65 6.51 4.31 16.03
C ASP A 65 6.64 3.37 14.82
N SER A 66 5.86 2.29 14.72
CA SER A 66 5.93 1.35 13.59
C SER A 66 4.78 1.56 12.61
N TYR A 67 5.04 1.38 11.31
CA TYR A 67 4.02 1.47 10.27
C TYR A 67 4.00 0.27 9.32
N GLU A 68 2.83 0.03 8.74
CA GLU A 68 2.62 -0.77 7.53
C GLU A 68 1.83 0.10 6.53
N LEU A 69 2.44 0.40 5.37
CA LEU A 69 1.78 1.15 4.29
C LEU A 69 1.47 0.18 3.16
N TYR A 70 0.19 -0.08 2.96
CA TYR A 70 -0.35 -0.92 1.91
C TYR A 70 -0.68 -0.04 0.71
N PHE A 71 -0.18 -0.42 -0.46
CA PHE A 71 -0.62 0.05 -1.76
C PHE A 71 -1.22 -1.13 -2.50
N LYS A 72 -2.45 -0.99 -2.98
CA LYS A 72 -3.11 -1.98 -3.80
C LYS A 72 -3.58 -1.34 -5.10
N ARG A 73 -3.35 -2.02 -6.22
CA ARG A 73 -3.89 -1.65 -7.51
C ARG A 73 -4.61 -2.83 -8.17
N ASP A 74 -5.90 -2.65 -8.41
CA ASP A 74 -6.75 -3.63 -9.09
C ASP A 74 -7.18 -3.07 -10.45
N ILE A 75 -6.91 -3.81 -11.53
CA ILE A 75 -7.40 -3.50 -12.87
C ILE A 75 -8.38 -4.60 -13.28
N PHE A 76 -9.65 -4.22 -13.48
CA PHE A 76 -10.73 -5.18 -13.76
C PHE A 76 -11.79 -4.66 -14.72
N GLY A 77 -12.40 -5.59 -15.45
CA GLY A 77 -13.48 -5.37 -16.42
C GLY A 77 -13.77 -6.65 -17.19
N THR A 78 -14.53 -6.54 -18.29
CA THR A 78 -15.08 -7.72 -19.01
C THR A 78 -14.67 -7.82 -20.48
N THR A 79 -14.21 -6.72 -21.09
CA THR A 79 -13.99 -6.62 -22.55
C THR A 79 -12.64 -7.14 -23.03
N ASP A 80 -11.59 -7.12 -22.19
CA ASP A 80 -10.27 -7.71 -22.50
C ASP A 80 -9.67 -8.40 -21.27
N PRO A 81 -9.96 -9.69 -21.02
CA PRO A 81 -9.43 -10.43 -19.89
C PRO A 81 -7.89 -10.42 -19.80
N GLY A 82 -7.20 -10.10 -20.90
CA GLY A 82 -5.75 -9.93 -20.96
C GLY A 82 -5.23 -8.68 -20.26
N MET A 83 -6.10 -7.78 -19.81
CA MET A 83 -5.76 -6.56 -19.06
C MET A 83 -6.12 -6.66 -17.58
N LYS A 84 -6.53 -7.84 -17.09
CA LYS A 84 -6.76 -8.06 -15.66
C LYS A 84 -5.44 -8.18 -14.91
N GLY A 85 -5.37 -7.51 -13.77
CA GLY A 85 -4.29 -7.66 -12.84
C GLY A 85 -4.64 -7.16 -11.45
N GLU A 86 -3.88 -7.65 -10.48
CA GLU A 86 -3.90 -7.23 -9.09
C GLU A 86 -2.45 -7.08 -8.65
N LYS A 87 -2.11 -5.95 -8.00
CA LYS A 87 -0.79 -5.69 -7.43
C LYS A 87 -1.00 -5.22 -6.00
N THR A 88 -0.26 -5.81 -5.07
CA THR A 88 -0.23 -5.40 -3.66
C THR A 88 1.22 -5.19 -3.26
N ILE A 89 1.50 -4.04 -2.63
CA ILE A 89 2.81 -3.70 -2.10
C ILE A 89 2.61 -3.26 -0.65
N VAL A 90 3.45 -3.77 0.24
CA VAL A 90 3.44 -3.42 1.66
C VAL A 90 4.81 -2.95 2.07
N TYR A 91 4.89 -1.71 2.53
CA TYR A 91 6.08 -1.09 3.07
C TYR A 91 6.05 -1.15 4.59
N PHE A 92 7.16 -1.54 5.21
CA PHE A 92 7.30 -1.61 6.66
C PHE A 92 8.44 -0.72 7.11
N GLY A 93 8.23 0.03 8.18
CA GLY A 93 9.27 0.87 8.76
C GLY A 93 8.83 1.55 10.03
N THR A 94 9.50 2.66 10.34
CA THR A 94 9.17 3.49 11.50
C THR A 94 8.60 4.83 11.07
N TYR A 95 7.83 5.49 11.91
CA TYR A 95 7.29 6.82 11.60
C TYR A 95 7.44 7.78 12.77
N THR A 96 7.43 9.07 12.43
CA THR A 96 7.22 10.16 13.39
C THR A 96 5.92 10.89 13.07
N SER A 97 5.29 11.47 14.07
CA SER A 97 4.04 12.21 13.92
C SER A 97 4.18 13.62 14.48
N THR A 98 3.72 14.60 13.71
CA THR A 98 3.60 16.01 14.12
C THR A 98 2.25 16.57 13.69
N PRO A 99 1.72 17.61 14.34
CA PRO A 99 0.58 18.36 13.80
C PRO A 99 0.86 18.84 12.38
N SER A 100 -0.13 18.78 11.50
CA SER A 100 0.04 19.24 10.12
C SER A 100 0.18 20.76 10.06
N ALA A 101 0.91 21.25 9.05
CA ALA A 101 1.13 22.67 8.83
C ALA A 101 -0.04 23.39 8.12
N ASP A 102 -1.07 22.65 7.71
CA ASP A 102 -2.23 23.19 6.97
C ASP A 102 -3.24 23.96 7.85
N GLY A 103 -3.07 23.90 9.17
CA GLY A 103 -3.88 24.62 10.15
C GLY A 103 -5.15 23.89 10.58
N ASP A 104 -5.42 22.68 10.08
CA ASP A 104 -6.49 21.84 10.61
C ASP A 104 -6.00 21.10 11.85
N VAL A 105 -6.75 21.23 12.94
CA VAL A 105 -6.42 20.62 14.23
C VAL A 105 -6.59 19.11 14.24
N SER A 106 -7.39 18.54 13.32
CA SER A 106 -7.52 17.09 13.18
C SER A 106 -6.46 16.47 12.27
N HIS A 107 -5.62 17.28 11.63
CA HIS A 107 -4.61 16.78 10.69
C HIS A 107 -3.24 16.56 11.35
N LEU A 108 -2.62 15.42 11.03
CA LEU A 108 -1.27 15.05 11.44
C LEU A 108 -0.42 14.77 10.19
N ASP A 109 0.83 15.22 10.21
CA ASP A 109 1.83 14.80 9.25
C ASP A 109 2.59 13.60 9.83
N LEU A 110 2.48 12.46 9.15
CA LEU A 110 3.20 11.23 9.47
C LEU A 110 4.38 11.07 8.52
N THR A 111 5.60 11.31 9.01
CA THR A 111 6.83 11.05 8.25
C THR A 111 7.22 9.59 8.44
N LEU A 112 7.03 8.80 7.39
CA LEU A 112 7.41 7.40 7.29
C LEU A 112 8.88 7.33 6.87
N SER A 113 9.73 6.73 7.70
CA SER A 113 11.13 6.48 7.34
C SER A 113 11.23 5.55 6.14
N ALA A 114 12.36 5.61 5.45
CA ALA A 114 12.66 4.66 4.38
C ALA A 114 12.43 3.22 4.88
N PRO A 115 11.65 2.41 4.14
CA PRO A 115 11.20 1.12 4.61
C PRO A 115 12.39 0.18 4.82
N THR A 116 12.29 -0.62 5.87
CA THR A 116 13.26 -1.69 6.16
C THR A 116 12.84 -3.02 5.56
N ARG A 117 11.57 -3.13 5.13
CA ARG A 117 11.04 -4.27 4.39
C ARG A 117 10.02 -3.81 3.35
N ILE A 118 10.06 -4.47 2.19
CA ILE A 118 9.02 -4.40 1.17
C ILE A 118 8.54 -5.82 0.91
N TYR A 119 7.23 -6.01 1.02
CA TYR A 119 6.53 -7.17 0.47
C TYR A 119 5.79 -6.74 -0.78
N MET A 120 5.89 -7.49 -1.87
CA MET A 120 5.20 -7.21 -3.12
C MET A 120 4.63 -8.51 -3.68
N GLU A 121 3.41 -8.43 -4.18
CA GLU A 121 2.75 -9.47 -4.93
C GLU A 121 2.11 -8.85 -6.16
N GLN A 122 2.28 -9.47 -7.33
CA GLN A 122 1.54 -9.08 -8.53
C GLN A 122 1.04 -10.29 -9.29
N HIS A 123 -0.15 -10.12 -9.86
CA HIS A 123 -0.85 -11.12 -10.65
C HIS A 123 -1.46 -10.52 -11.89
N GLY A 124 -1.59 -11.37 -12.90
CA GLY A 124 -2.30 -11.04 -14.11
C GLY A 124 -1.42 -10.29 -15.11
N LYS A 125 -1.96 -10.18 -16.32
CA LYS A 125 -1.20 -9.70 -17.48
C LYS A 125 -1.06 -8.19 -17.52
N ALA A 126 -1.86 -7.45 -16.76
CA ALA A 126 -1.75 -6.00 -16.65
C ALA A 126 -0.39 -5.58 -16.06
N PHE A 127 0.04 -6.28 -15.01
CA PHE A 127 1.29 -6.01 -14.28
C PHE A 127 2.43 -6.92 -14.71
N GLY A 128 2.14 -8.18 -15.08
CA GLY A 128 3.17 -9.11 -15.54
C GLY A 128 3.80 -8.78 -16.90
N ARG A 129 3.41 -7.66 -17.53
CA ARG A 129 4.03 -7.08 -18.74
C ARG A 129 4.92 -5.87 -18.43
N ASP A 130 4.94 -5.41 -17.18
CA ASP A 130 5.87 -4.38 -16.71
C ASP A 130 7.31 -4.95 -16.69
N ALA A 131 8.30 -4.12 -16.33
CA ALA A 131 9.70 -4.54 -16.34
C ALA A 131 9.98 -5.71 -15.37
N LEU A 132 9.17 -5.85 -14.31
CA LEU A 132 9.08 -7.08 -13.52
C LEU A 132 8.05 -8.02 -14.16
N ALA A 133 8.53 -8.96 -14.98
CA ALA A 133 7.67 -9.82 -15.78
C ALA A 133 7.01 -10.96 -14.98
N GLY A 134 5.75 -11.27 -15.33
CA GLY A 134 5.00 -12.42 -14.82
C GLY A 134 4.29 -12.22 -13.47
N ASN A 135 3.73 -13.31 -12.95
CA ASN A 135 3.20 -13.34 -11.58
C ASN A 135 4.37 -13.57 -10.63
N LEU A 136 4.52 -12.72 -9.63
CA LEU A 136 5.66 -12.79 -8.71
C LEU A 136 5.28 -12.32 -7.31
N MET A 137 6.09 -12.77 -6.37
CA MET A 137 6.06 -12.39 -4.97
C MET A 137 7.48 -12.10 -4.53
N PHE A 138 7.73 -10.89 -4.03
CA PHE A 138 8.99 -10.50 -3.44
C PHE A 138 8.79 -10.16 -1.96
N ASP A 139 9.74 -10.59 -1.15
CA ASP A 139 9.80 -10.24 0.26
C ASP A 139 11.27 -9.96 0.58
N THR A 140 11.61 -8.69 0.80
CA THR A 140 12.99 -8.29 1.09
C THR A 140 13.52 -8.88 2.41
N ALA A 141 12.64 -9.33 3.31
CA ALA A 141 13.05 -10.04 4.53
C ALA A 141 13.41 -11.51 4.28
N ASN A 142 12.88 -12.11 3.22
CA ASN A 142 13.07 -13.52 2.86
C ASN A 142 13.64 -13.65 1.43
N TRP A 143 14.63 -12.81 1.11
CA TRP A 143 15.17 -12.69 -0.24
C TRP A 143 15.95 -13.94 -0.69
N THR A 144 15.86 -14.27 -1.98
CA THR A 144 16.52 -15.44 -2.58
C THR A 144 17.19 -15.08 -3.90
N ASP A 145 18.12 -15.92 -4.37
CA ASP A 145 18.79 -15.75 -5.67
C ASP A 145 17.81 -15.72 -6.85
N ALA A 146 16.69 -16.45 -6.74
CA ALA A 146 15.62 -16.42 -7.73
C ALA A 146 14.94 -15.05 -7.78
N MET A 147 14.73 -14.40 -6.62
CA MET A 147 14.22 -13.02 -6.57
C MET A 147 15.22 -12.05 -7.17
N THR A 148 16.53 -12.20 -6.89
CA THR A 148 17.57 -11.39 -7.55
C THR A 148 17.51 -11.53 -9.07
N THR A 149 17.40 -12.75 -9.59
CA THR A 149 17.36 -13.00 -11.04
C THR A 149 16.14 -12.36 -11.70
N LEU A 150 15.00 -12.34 -11.00
CA LEU A 150 13.76 -11.75 -11.51
C LEU A 150 13.73 -10.23 -11.38
N ALA A 151 14.17 -9.68 -10.24
CA ALA A 151 14.18 -8.24 -9.98
C ALA A 151 15.32 -7.52 -10.72
N PHE A 152 16.44 -8.20 -10.91
CA PHE A 152 17.66 -7.68 -11.53
C PHE A 152 18.18 -8.65 -12.60
N PRO A 153 17.57 -8.69 -13.80
CA PRO A 153 18.03 -9.58 -14.87
C PRO A 153 19.47 -9.34 -15.32
N ALA A 154 19.99 -8.11 -15.14
CA ALA A 154 21.38 -7.75 -15.38
C ALA A 154 22.34 -8.16 -14.25
N GLY A 155 21.82 -8.71 -13.16
CA GLY A 155 22.53 -9.01 -11.93
C GLY A 155 22.46 -7.86 -10.92
N SER A 156 22.60 -8.22 -9.64
CA SER A 156 22.74 -7.31 -8.50
C SER A 156 23.63 -7.99 -7.46
N GLU A 157 24.57 -7.24 -6.88
CA GLU A 157 25.44 -7.73 -5.81
C GLU A 157 24.77 -7.62 -4.43
N ASP A 158 23.80 -6.72 -4.28
CA ASP A 158 23.19 -6.33 -3.01
C ASP A 158 21.73 -6.81 -2.85
N GLY A 159 21.13 -7.35 -3.92
CA GLY A 159 19.84 -8.02 -3.94
C GLY A 159 18.73 -7.22 -3.25
N ALA A 160 18.27 -7.72 -2.10
CA ALA A 160 17.24 -7.06 -1.29
C ALA A 160 17.60 -5.62 -0.91
N LYS A 161 18.87 -5.32 -0.61
CA LYS A 161 19.29 -3.97 -0.23
C LYS A 161 19.19 -2.99 -1.40
N GLU A 162 19.57 -3.44 -2.59
CA GLU A 162 19.39 -2.66 -3.81
C GLU A 162 17.90 -2.47 -4.12
N PHE A 163 17.07 -3.49 -3.91
CA PHE A 163 15.62 -3.36 -4.08
C PHE A 163 15.02 -2.32 -3.11
N LEU A 164 15.46 -2.33 -1.84
CA LEU A 164 15.07 -1.34 -0.84
C LEU A 164 15.56 0.07 -1.19
N SER A 165 16.75 0.23 -1.77
CA SER A 165 17.26 1.57 -2.13
C SER A 165 16.57 2.16 -3.37
N LEU A 166 16.12 1.31 -4.30
CA LEU A 166 15.41 1.75 -5.50
C LEU A 166 13.95 2.11 -5.22
N TYR A 167 13.28 1.33 -4.38
CA TYR A 167 11.83 1.43 -4.20
C TYR A 167 11.41 1.88 -2.79
N GLY A 168 12.33 1.89 -1.85
CA GLY A 168 12.13 2.38 -0.50
C GLY A 168 12.57 3.83 -0.36
N ARG A 169 11.64 4.70 0.02
CA ARG A 169 11.94 6.11 0.30
C ARG A 169 11.22 6.57 1.56
N GLU A 170 11.83 7.57 2.20
CA GLU A 170 11.13 8.36 3.21
C GLU A 170 10.00 9.16 2.53
N MET A 171 8.88 9.30 3.22
CA MET A 171 7.74 10.08 2.73
C MET A 171 6.92 10.65 3.87
N THR A 172 6.26 11.77 3.64
CA THR A 172 5.31 12.36 4.60
C THR A 172 3.90 12.23 4.06
N ILE A 173 3.02 11.61 4.84
CA ILE A 173 1.59 11.47 4.54
C ILE A 173 0.81 12.30 5.56
N THR A 174 -0.06 13.18 5.07
CA THR A 174 -0.99 13.91 5.94
C THR A 174 -2.25 13.08 6.13
N VAL A 175 -2.63 12.89 7.38
CA VAL A 175 -3.78 12.07 7.79
C VAL A 175 -4.72 12.87 8.68
N GLU A 176 -5.99 12.47 8.68
CA GLU A 176 -7.01 13.01 9.57
C GLU A 176 -7.25 12.04 10.73
N ASP A 177 -7.14 12.55 11.95
CA ASP A 177 -7.55 11.90 13.19
C ASP A 177 -8.74 12.67 13.80
N PRO A 178 -9.98 12.21 13.58
CA PRO A 178 -11.16 12.92 14.07
C PRO A 178 -11.26 12.93 15.61
N SER A 179 -10.43 12.16 16.33
CA SER A 179 -10.40 12.20 17.80
C SER A 179 -9.66 13.43 18.35
N LEU A 180 -8.90 14.15 17.51
CA LEU A 180 -8.19 15.36 17.90
C LEU A 180 -9.07 16.62 17.87
N SER A 181 -10.24 16.56 17.24
CA SER A 181 -11.17 17.69 17.15
C SER A 181 -12.58 17.25 17.48
N ALA A 182 -13.15 17.83 18.55
CA ALA A 182 -14.53 17.56 18.94
C ALA A 182 -15.56 18.09 17.93
N GLU A 183 -15.14 18.99 17.04
CA GLU A 183 -15.96 19.58 15.99
C GLU A 183 -15.87 18.80 14.66
N ASP A 184 -14.93 17.86 14.56
CA ASP A 184 -14.77 17.04 13.36
C ASP A 184 -15.91 16.03 13.23
N THR A 185 -16.59 16.07 12.08
CA THR A 185 -17.77 15.26 11.75
C THR A 185 -17.52 14.27 10.61
N THR A 186 -16.28 14.13 10.13
CA THR A 186 -15.93 13.12 9.13
C THR A 186 -16.01 11.70 9.71
N LEU A 187 -15.80 11.56 11.02
CA LEU A 187 -15.92 10.33 11.82
C LEU A 187 -15.05 9.16 11.32
N SER A 188 -14.06 9.41 10.47
CA SER A 188 -13.21 8.37 9.89
C SER A 188 -11.75 8.80 9.81
N TYR A 189 -10.85 7.91 10.22
CA TYR A 189 -9.43 8.05 9.96
C TYR A 189 -9.16 7.90 8.46
N ARG A 190 -8.60 8.94 7.83
CA ARG A 190 -8.34 8.95 6.40
C ARG A 190 -6.99 9.54 6.06
N ILE A 191 -6.49 9.18 4.89
CA ILE A 191 -5.35 9.87 4.28
C ILE A 191 -5.91 11.11 3.58
N VAL A 192 -5.35 12.27 3.89
CA VAL A 192 -5.76 13.58 3.34
C VAL A 192 -4.92 13.93 2.13
N SER A 193 -3.61 13.72 2.23
CA SER A 193 -2.68 13.91 1.12
C SER A 193 -1.47 13.02 1.24
N MET A 194 -0.88 12.70 0.09
CA MET A 194 0.34 11.94 -0.07
C MET A 194 1.25 12.65 -1.08
N PRO A 195 2.55 12.33 -1.10
CA PRO A 195 3.44 12.82 -2.14
C PRO A 195 3.01 12.34 -3.54
N GLU A 196 3.29 13.14 -4.58
CA GLU A 196 2.91 12.81 -5.97
C GLU A 196 3.71 11.62 -6.53
N GLU A 197 4.84 11.26 -5.91
CA GLU A 197 5.62 10.12 -6.33
C GLU A 197 4.83 8.81 -6.14
N SER A 198 4.81 7.98 -7.18
CA SER A 198 4.07 6.72 -7.15
C SER A 198 4.60 5.75 -6.08
N LEU A 199 3.70 5.12 -5.33
CA LEU A 199 3.98 3.95 -4.49
C LEU A 199 4.08 2.65 -5.31
N GLU A 200 3.85 2.72 -6.62
CA GLU A 200 3.92 1.54 -7.47
C GLU A 200 5.37 1.17 -7.78
N ILE A 201 5.64 -0.14 -7.75
CA ILE A 201 6.88 -0.72 -8.27
C ILE A 201 6.62 -1.22 -9.69
N THR A 202 7.28 -0.60 -10.66
CA THR A 202 7.12 -0.89 -12.10
C THR A 202 8.35 -1.55 -12.73
N GLY A 203 9.46 -1.69 -11.97
CA GLY A 203 10.68 -2.37 -12.41
C GLY A 203 11.64 -1.54 -13.26
N ASN A 204 11.30 -0.29 -13.59
CA ASN A 204 12.19 0.64 -14.27
C ASN A 204 12.71 1.66 -13.25
N ALA A 205 13.97 1.50 -12.83
CA ALA A 205 14.75 2.57 -12.22
C ALA A 205 15.79 3.08 -13.21
#